data_AF-A0A965XUM3-F1
#
_entry.id   AF-A0A965XUM3-F1
#
_cell.length_a   1.000
_cell.length_b   1.000
_cell.length_c   1.000
_cell.angle_alpha   90.00
_cell.angle_beta   90.00
_cell.angle_gamma   90.00
#
_symmetry.space_group_name_H-M   'P 1'
#
loop_
_entity.id
_entity.type
_entity.pdbx_description
1 polymer ?
#
loop_
_entity_poly.entity_id
_entity_poly.type
_entity_poly.pdbx_seq_one_letter_code
_entity_poly.pdbx_strand_id
1 'polypeptide(L)'
;MIEITFPDGSVRKYQEGVTPHEIASSISPRLASDILAATVNSNIVEITRPIKENATLKLHKWEDQEAKSTFWHSSSHLMAEALEQLFPGIKFGIGPSIEVGFYYDVDTGERQITESDLKKIEEKMLELAREKQSFVRREVSKQEALETYKAKGDEYKCELIDDLEDGTISFYTNGSFTDLCRGPHLSDTSVIKAVKLTSIAGAYWRGNEKNKMLTRIYGVTFPQKKLLDEYLVMLEEAKKRDHRKIGKELELFAFSQRVGQGLPLWLPKGAMLRERLENFLKVVQKRHGYLPVMTPHIGQKELYVTSGHYAKYGKDSFQPIHTPQEGEEFLLKPMNCPHHCEIYKTKPRSYKDMPLRLAEFGTVYRYEQSGELHGLTRVRGFTQDDAHIFCRPDQLKEEFIKVIDIVLYIFRTLDFKDYTAQISLRDPNNKEKYIGSDDNWEKAEKAIIEAAREKGLETVVELGEAAFYGPKLDFMVKDAIGRKWQLGTIQVDYNLPERFELEYV
;
A
#
# COMPACT_ATOMS: atom_id res chain seq x y z
N MET A 1 36.43 6.97 -18.58
CA MET A 1 35.11 7.19 -19.22
C MET A 1 34.21 6.08 -18.76
N ILE A 2 32.98 6.42 -18.37
CA ILE A 2 31.97 5.45 -17.95
C ILE A 2 30.93 5.27 -19.05
N GLU A 3 30.29 4.11 -19.08
CA GLU A 3 29.23 3.77 -20.02
C GLU A 3 27.86 3.91 -19.34
N ILE A 4 27.00 4.74 -19.93
CA ILE A 4 25.64 4.99 -19.47
C ILE A 4 24.66 4.36 -20.46
N THR A 5 23.84 3.43 -19.97
CA THR A 5 22.80 2.73 -20.74
C THR A 5 21.45 3.39 -20.48
N PHE A 6 20.76 3.78 -21.55
CA PHE A 6 19.44 4.42 -21.50
C PHE A 6 18.30 3.40 -21.66
N PRO A 7 17.03 3.78 -21.36
CA PRO A 7 15.90 2.84 -21.43
C PRO A 7 15.60 2.29 -22.83
N ASP A 8 16.06 2.96 -23.88
CA ASP A 8 15.96 2.52 -25.28
C ASP A 8 17.06 1.52 -25.67
N GLY A 9 17.92 1.14 -24.73
CA GLY A 9 19.08 0.26 -24.95
C GLY A 9 20.29 0.96 -25.54
N SER A 10 20.21 2.27 -25.83
CA SER A 10 21.37 3.02 -26.31
C SER A 10 22.41 3.19 -25.21
N VAL A 11 23.69 3.15 -25.59
CA VAL A 11 24.83 3.32 -24.67
C VAL A 11 25.65 4.53 -25.10
N ARG A 12 25.95 5.44 -24.17
CA ARG A 12 26.81 6.62 -24.41
C ARG A 12 27.94 6.67 -23.39
N LYS A 13 29.06 7.30 -23.79
CA LYS A 13 30.25 7.45 -22.96
C LYS A 13 30.31 8.86 -22.37
N TYR A 14 30.55 8.93 -21.06
CA TYR A 14 30.72 10.19 -20.33
C TYR A 14 31.99 10.17 -19.49
N GLN A 15 32.43 11.34 -19.03
CA GLN A 15 33.49 11.43 -18.04
C GLN A 15 33.01 10.87 -16.70
N GLU A 16 33.93 10.26 -15.96
CA GLU A 16 33.65 9.78 -14.61
C GLU A 16 33.28 10.98 -13.72
N GLY A 17 32.23 10.83 -12.92
CA GLY A 17 31.70 11.91 -12.09
C GLY A 17 30.61 12.77 -12.75
N VAL A 18 30.22 12.46 -14.01
CA VAL A 18 29.09 13.13 -14.66
C VAL A 18 27.81 12.96 -13.83
N THR A 19 26.98 14.00 -13.81
CA THR A 19 25.69 14.01 -13.11
C THR A 19 24.53 13.74 -14.07
N PRO A 20 23.38 13.22 -13.59
CA PRO A 20 22.18 13.09 -14.41
C PRO A 20 21.75 14.42 -15.06
N HIS A 21 21.96 15.56 -14.39
CA HIS A 21 21.67 16.89 -14.94
C HIS A 21 22.57 17.26 -16.13
N GLU A 22 23.87 16.97 -16.06
CA GLU A 22 24.80 17.18 -17.17
C GLU A 22 24.48 16.25 -18.35
N ILE A 23 24.12 14.99 -18.07
CA ILE A 23 23.66 14.04 -19.10
C ILE A 23 22.40 14.56 -19.78
N ALA A 24 21.40 15.00 -19.02
CA ALA A 24 20.17 15.58 -19.57
C ALA A 24 20.46 16.82 -20.41
N SER A 25 21.38 17.68 -19.96
CA SER A 25 21.84 18.87 -20.68
C SER A 25 22.50 18.53 -22.01
N SER A 26 23.27 17.43 -22.06
CA SER A 26 23.88 16.94 -23.31
C SER A 26 22.86 16.41 -24.32
N ILE A 27 21.66 16.03 -23.86
CA ILE A 27 20.56 15.57 -24.73
C ILE A 27 19.75 16.76 -25.23
N SER A 28 19.24 17.59 -24.31
CA SER A 28 18.63 18.87 -24.65
C SER A 28 18.48 19.78 -23.42
N PRO A 29 18.60 21.11 -23.58
CA PRO A 29 18.36 22.06 -22.49
C PRO A 29 16.97 21.95 -21.86
N ARG A 30 15.96 21.63 -22.68
CA ARG A 30 14.57 21.44 -22.22
C ARG A 30 14.43 20.22 -21.33
N LEU A 31 15.11 19.11 -21.67
CA LEU A 31 15.10 17.94 -20.80
C LEU A 31 15.76 18.25 -19.46
N ALA A 32 16.90 18.95 -19.47
CA ALA A 32 17.60 19.35 -18.24
C ALA A 32 16.77 20.22 -17.30
N SER A 33 15.88 21.07 -17.84
CA SER A 33 14.97 21.89 -17.04
C SER A 33 13.77 21.14 -16.48
N ASP A 34 13.37 20.04 -17.11
CA ASP A 34 12.13 19.31 -16.79
C ASP A 34 12.37 18.14 -15.81
N ILE A 35 13.61 17.67 -15.66
CA ILE A 35 13.94 16.54 -14.79
C ILE A 35 14.02 16.94 -13.32
N LEU A 36 13.54 16.07 -12.43
CA LEU A 36 13.52 16.29 -10.99
C LEU A 36 14.29 15.23 -10.20
N ALA A 37 14.42 14.03 -10.77
CA ALA A 37 15.15 12.90 -10.19
C ALA A 37 15.71 12.01 -11.29
N ALA A 38 16.56 11.06 -10.92
CA ALA A 38 17.04 10.02 -11.82
C ALA A 38 17.08 8.66 -11.12
N THR A 39 16.90 7.57 -11.86
CA THR A 39 17.25 6.23 -11.39
C THR A 39 18.59 5.82 -12.00
N VAL A 40 19.55 5.48 -11.14
CA VAL A 40 20.88 4.98 -11.49
C VAL A 40 21.04 3.59 -10.88
N ASN A 41 21.21 2.56 -11.71
CA ASN A 41 21.33 1.16 -11.25
C ASN A 41 20.23 0.75 -10.26
N SER A 42 18.98 1.04 -10.63
CA SER A 42 17.76 0.80 -9.83
C SER A 42 17.58 1.66 -8.58
N ASN A 43 18.52 2.54 -8.24
CA ASN A 43 18.41 3.47 -7.11
C ASN A 43 17.97 4.86 -7.57
N ILE A 44 16.99 5.46 -6.89
CA ILE A 44 16.56 6.84 -7.16
C ILE A 44 17.56 7.80 -6.49
N VAL A 45 18.10 8.75 -7.26
CA VAL A 45 19.15 9.70 -6.85
C VAL A 45 18.81 11.13 -7.28
N GLU A 46 19.47 12.12 -6.67
CA GLU A 46 19.37 13.51 -7.12
C GLU A 46 19.97 13.69 -8.51
N ILE A 47 19.46 14.68 -9.24
CA ILE A 47 19.99 15.01 -10.56
C ILE A 47 21.43 15.56 -10.53
N THR A 48 21.93 15.95 -9.35
CA THR A 48 23.28 16.45 -9.11
C THR A 48 24.24 15.38 -8.60
N ARG A 49 23.79 14.13 -8.38
CA ARG A 49 24.64 13.08 -7.82
C ARG A 49 25.63 12.55 -8.86
N PRO A 50 26.96 12.60 -8.61
CA PRO A 50 27.96 12.11 -9.55
C PRO A 50 27.87 10.59 -9.76
N ILE A 51 27.93 10.16 -11.01
CA ILE A 51 28.00 8.75 -11.39
C ILE A 51 29.47 8.37 -11.59
N LYS A 52 29.95 7.40 -10.82
CA LYS A 52 31.38 7.00 -10.79
C LYS A 52 31.69 5.71 -11.55
N GLU A 53 30.66 4.95 -11.89
CA GLU A 53 30.79 3.64 -12.54
C GLU A 53 29.82 3.51 -13.71
N ASN A 54 29.96 2.45 -14.49
CA ASN A 54 29.02 2.15 -15.55
C ASN A 54 27.62 1.96 -14.96
N ALA A 55 26.61 2.55 -15.60
CA ALA A 55 25.28 2.55 -15.03
C ALA A 55 24.15 2.51 -16.05
N THR A 56 23.02 2.01 -15.61
CA THR A 56 21.72 2.24 -16.27
C THR A 56 21.13 3.54 -15.74
N LEU A 57 20.64 4.40 -16.64
CA LEU A 57 20.07 5.71 -16.28
C LEU A 57 18.66 5.86 -16.83
N LYS A 58 17.72 6.21 -15.96
CA LYS A 58 16.40 6.73 -16.34
C LYS A 58 16.23 8.12 -15.73
N LEU A 59 15.90 9.10 -16.56
CA LEU A 59 15.62 10.47 -16.14
C LEU A 59 14.12 10.63 -15.90
N HIS A 60 13.74 11.21 -14.76
CA HIS A 60 12.35 11.32 -14.34
C HIS A 60 11.86 12.76 -14.38
N LYS A 61 10.71 12.96 -14.99
CA LYS A 61 9.99 14.23 -15.06
C LYS A 61 8.85 14.25 -14.06
N TRP A 62 8.21 15.40 -13.88
CA TRP A 62 7.08 15.57 -12.95
C TRP A 62 5.98 14.50 -13.08
N GLU A 63 5.74 13.96 -14.27
CA GLU A 63 4.72 12.94 -14.51
C GLU A 63 5.04 11.60 -13.84
N ASP A 64 6.32 11.29 -13.64
CA ASP A 64 6.84 10.06 -13.06
C ASP A 64 6.68 10.04 -11.52
N GLN A 65 6.39 8.87 -10.95
CA GLN A 65 6.15 8.73 -9.51
C GLN A 65 7.42 8.98 -8.70
N GLU A 66 8.56 8.54 -9.23
CA GLU A 66 9.89 8.71 -8.65
C GLU A 66 10.22 10.20 -8.48
N ALA A 67 9.93 11.02 -9.50
CA ALA A 67 10.10 12.46 -9.44
C ALA A 67 9.16 13.14 -8.43
N LYS A 68 7.88 12.75 -8.40
CA LYS A 68 6.91 13.28 -7.41
C LYS A 68 7.33 12.95 -5.98
N SER A 69 7.81 11.72 -5.75
CA SER A 69 8.31 11.29 -4.44
C SER A 69 9.49 12.16 -3.98
N THR A 70 10.51 12.36 -4.83
CA THR A 70 11.64 13.25 -4.55
C THR A 70 11.20 14.70 -4.31
N PHE A 71 10.25 15.18 -5.10
CA PHE A 71 9.72 16.54 -5.00
C PHE A 71 8.99 16.76 -3.66
N TRP A 72 8.13 15.84 -3.26
CA TRP A 72 7.40 15.92 -2.00
C TRP A 72 8.29 15.69 -0.79
N HIS A 73 9.31 14.83 -0.91
CA HIS A 73 10.31 14.68 0.15
C HIS A 73 11.12 15.97 0.36
N SER A 74 11.48 16.66 -0.71
CA SER A 74 12.10 17.99 -0.60
C SER A 74 11.16 19.04 -0.04
N SER A 75 9.87 18.91 -0.32
CA SER A 75 8.84 19.79 0.24
C SER A 75 8.61 19.56 1.73
N SER A 76 8.82 18.35 2.25
CA SER A 76 8.76 18.08 3.69
C SER A 76 9.91 18.79 4.42
N HIS A 77 11.12 18.79 3.86
CA HIS A 77 12.25 19.56 4.39
C HIS A 77 12.02 21.07 4.35
N LEU A 78 11.44 21.58 3.26
CA LEU A 78 11.06 22.99 3.16
C LEU A 78 10.02 23.38 4.24
N MET A 79 9.06 22.49 4.52
CA MET A 79 8.11 22.68 5.61
C MET A 79 8.81 22.66 6.97
N ALA A 80 9.77 21.76 7.17
CA ALA A 80 10.54 21.68 8.41
C ALA A 80 11.36 22.94 8.67
N GLU A 81 12.02 23.50 7.66
CA GLU A 81 12.70 24.80 7.79
C GLU A 81 11.71 25.93 8.13
N ALA A 82 10.56 25.99 7.46
CA ALA A 82 9.53 26.98 7.77
C ALA A 82 9.05 26.86 9.23
N LEU A 83 8.87 25.63 9.72
CA LEU A 83 8.50 25.36 11.11
C LEU A 83 9.62 25.74 12.09
N GLU A 84 10.88 25.46 11.77
CA GLU A 84 12.02 25.80 12.63
C GLU A 84 12.15 27.33 12.80
N GLN A 85 11.90 28.10 11.74
CA GLN A 85 11.91 29.56 11.80
C GLN A 85 10.68 30.14 12.53
N LEU A 86 9.49 29.54 12.38
CA LEU A 86 8.26 30.02 13.01
C LEU A 86 8.10 29.58 14.47
N PHE A 87 8.65 28.41 14.83
CA PHE A 87 8.50 27.77 16.14
C PHE A 87 9.88 27.39 16.71
N PRO A 88 10.64 28.35 17.26
CA PRO A 88 11.94 28.07 17.85
C PRO A 88 11.85 26.99 18.95
N GLY A 89 12.76 26.01 18.89
CA GLY A 89 12.81 24.88 19.83
C GLY A 89 11.93 23.68 19.45
N ILE A 90 11.27 23.72 18.29
CA ILE A 90 10.58 22.56 17.72
C ILE A 90 11.58 21.42 17.46
N LYS A 91 11.18 20.18 17.76
CA LYS A 91 11.95 18.98 17.42
C LYS A 91 11.27 18.22 16.29
N PHE A 92 12.06 17.55 15.47
CA PHE A 92 11.59 16.89 14.25
C PHE A 92 11.72 15.37 14.38
N GLY A 93 10.63 14.67 14.05
CA GLY A 93 10.60 13.23 13.95
C GLY A 93 10.86 12.76 12.52
N ILE A 94 9.83 12.12 11.94
CA ILE A 94 9.88 11.47 10.62
C ILE A 94 9.04 12.28 9.62
N GLY A 95 9.61 12.55 8.43
CA GLY A 95 8.96 13.38 7.41
C GLY A 95 9.08 12.83 5.97
N PRO A 96 8.41 11.71 5.63
CA PRO A 96 8.53 11.06 4.34
C PRO A 96 7.57 11.66 3.31
N SER A 97 7.88 11.45 2.03
CA SER A 97 6.86 11.52 0.97
C SER A 97 5.93 10.32 1.08
N ILE A 98 4.67 10.50 0.69
CA ILE A 98 3.66 9.46 0.61
C ILE A 98 3.12 9.36 -0.83
N GLU A 99 2.15 8.47 -1.10
CA GLU A 99 1.58 8.27 -2.45
C GLU A 99 1.17 9.59 -3.11
N VAL A 100 0.59 10.51 -2.31
CA VAL A 100 0.28 11.88 -2.71
C VAL A 100 0.66 12.86 -1.61
N GLY A 101 1.71 13.65 -1.85
CA GLY A 101 2.20 14.65 -0.90
C GLY A 101 3.21 14.10 0.11
N PHE A 102 3.21 14.66 1.31
CA PHE A 102 4.13 14.34 2.39
C PHE A 102 3.47 14.61 3.75
N TYR A 103 4.13 14.16 4.80
CA TYR A 103 3.86 14.64 6.16
C TYR A 103 5.16 14.90 6.92
N TYR A 104 5.05 15.54 8.09
CA TYR A 104 6.13 15.59 9.06
C TYR A 104 5.59 15.48 10.48
N ASP A 105 6.20 14.59 11.28
CA ASP A 105 5.95 14.49 12.71
C ASP A 105 6.83 15.49 13.46
N VAL A 106 6.22 16.35 14.28
CA VAL A 106 6.93 17.38 15.05
C VAL A 106 6.50 17.41 16.51
N ASP A 107 7.43 17.80 17.35
CA ASP A 107 7.24 18.05 18.77
C ASP A 107 7.45 19.54 19.05
N THR A 108 6.35 20.24 19.27
CA THR A 108 6.33 21.67 19.61
C THR A 108 6.38 21.92 21.12
N GLY A 109 6.65 20.89 21.93
CA GLY A 109 6.63 20.97 23.37
C GLY A 109 5.22 21.26 23.88
N GLU A 110 5.07 22.39 24.59
CA GLU A 110 3.77 22.81 25.14
C GLU A 110 2.89 23.54 24.12
N ARG A 111 3.45 24.01 23.00
CA ARG A 111 2.69 24.73 21.97
C ARG A 111 1.91 23.75 21.12
N GLN A 112 0.72 24.14 20.67
CA GLN A 112 -0.06 23.37 19.71
C GLN A 112 -0.09 24.11 18.38
N ILE A 113 0.17 23.38 17.29
CA ILE A 113 -0.05 23.89 15.93
C ILE A 113 -1.53 23.71 15.62
N THR A 114 -2.18 24.80 15.24
CA THR A 114 -3.61 24.81 14.91
C THR A 114 -3.82 24.93 13.40
N GLU A 115 -5.04 24.66 12.94
CA GLU A 115 -5.40 24.88 11.52
C GLU A 115 -5.16 26.33 11.07
N SER A 116 -5.25 27.29 11.99
CA SER A 116 -5.00 28.71 11.70
C SER A 116 -3.52 29.01 11.42
N ASP A 117 -2.60 28.19 11.93
CA ASP A 117 -1.17 28.34 11.73
C ASP A 117 -0.71 27.74 10.39
N LEU A 118 -1.46 26.78 9.85
CA LEU A 118 -1.15 26.16 8.55
C LEU A 118 -0.98 27.19 7.44
N LYS A 119 -1.84 28.21 7.40
CA LYS A 119 -1.73 29.29 6.40
C LYS A 119 -0.42 30.09 6.55
N LYS A 120 0.01 30.36 7.78
CA LYS A 120 1.28 31.07 8.04
C LYS A 120 2.48 30.21 7.62
N ILE A 121 2.41 28.90 7.88
CA ILE A 121 3.44 27.95 7.46
C ILE A 121 3.49 27.87 5.92
N GLU A 122 2.34 27.77 5.24
CA GLU A 122 2.26 27.80 3.77
C GLU A 122 2.91 29.07 3.18
N GLU A 123 2.59 30.24 3.74
CA GLU A 123 3.17 31.52 3.33
C GLU A 123 4.69 31.55 3.52
N LYS A 124 5.18 31.04 4.66
CA LYS A 124 6.62 30.96 4.94
C LYS A 124 7.34 29.96 4.04
N MET A 125 6.73 28.80 3.74
CA MET A 125 7.29 27.85 2.77
C MET A 125 7.43 28.47 1.38
N LEU A 126 6.43 29.25 0.94
CA LEU A 126 6.49 29.96 -0.35
C LEU A 126 7.54 31.08 -0.37
N GLU A 127 7.80 31.73 0.77
CA GLU A 127 8.92 32.67 0.92
C GLU A 127 10.26 31.95 0.74
N LEU A 128 10.50 30.88 1.50
CA LEU A 128 11.74 30.09 1.43
C LEU A 128 11.96 29.42 0.07
N ALA A 129 10.89 29.00 -0.61
CA ALA A 129 10.97 28.47 -1.97
C ALA A 129 11.54 29.50 -2.96
N ARG A 130 11.24 30.79 -2.78
CA ARG A 130 11.72 31.86 -3.68
C ARG A 130 13.20 32.18 -3.47
N GLU A 131 13.78 31.80 -2.34
CA GLU A 131 15.21 31.98 -2.05
C GLU A 131 16.11 31.06 -2.87
N LYS A 132 15.55 30.00 -3.49
CA LYS A 132 16.29 29.03 -4.33
C LYS A 132 17.43 28.34 -3.59
N GLN A 133 17.18 27.98 -2.35
CA GLN A 133 18.17 27.30 -1.51
C GLN A 133 18.50 25.93 -2.08
N SER A 134 19.77 25.60 -2.20
CA SER A 134 20.21 24.27 -2.64
C SER A 134 20.08 23.24 -1.52
N PHE A 135 19.73 22.01 -1.88
CA PHE A 135 19.81 20.87 -0.96
C PHE A 135 21.23 20.30 -1.00
N VAL A 136 21.97 20.46 0.09
CA VAL A 136 23.38 20.04 0.17
C VAL A 136 23.49 18.78 1.02
N ARG A 137 23.93 17.69 0.39
CA ARG A 137 24.18 16.41 1.05
C ARG A 137 25.58 16.36 1.67
N ARG A 138 25.68 15.86 2.89
CA ARG A 138 26.96 15.60 3.59
C ARG A 138 26.93 14.22 4.24
N GLU A 139 27.86 13.35 3.87
CA GLU A 139 28.09 12.09 4.59
C GLU A 139 28.71 12.40 5.95
N VAL A 140 28.23 11.74 7.01
CA VAL A 140 28.72 11.94 8.38
C VAL A 140 28.86 10.58 9.07
N SER A 141 29.80 10.49 10.02
CA SER A 141 29.90 9.29 10.84
C SER A 141 28.74 9.22 11.85
N LYS A 142 28.43 8.01 12.31
CA LYS A 142 27.45 7.80 13.37
C LYS A 142 27.78 8.61 14.63
N GLN A 143 29.06 8.69 14.98
CA GLN A 143 29.54 9.47 16.11
C GLN A 143 29.24 10.96 15.93
N GLU A 144 29.64 11.55 14.80
CA GLU A 144 29.40 12.97 14.51
C GLU A 144 27.90 13.28 14.51
N ALA A 145 27.09 12.39 13.93
CA ALA A 145 25.65 12.57 13.87
C ALA A 145 25.02 12.57 15.28
N LEU A 146 25.42 11.63 16.14
CA LEU A 146 24.96 11.59 17.54
C LEU A 146 25.40 12.81 18.32
N GLU A 147 26.65 13.26 18.18
CA GLU A 147 27.16 14.46 18.86
C GLU A 147 26.37 15.70 18.45
N THR A 148 26.07 15.85 17.16
CA THR A 148 25.28 16.96 16.61
C THR A 148 23.89 17.03 17.24
N TYR A 149 23.15 15.92 17.26
CA TYR A 149 21.77 15.93 17.78
C TYR A 149 21.68 15.88 19.30
N LYS A 150 22.69 15.33 19.99
CA LYS A 150 22.81 15.48 21.45
C LYS A 150 23.02 16.94 21.85
N ALA A 151 23.87 17.67 21.12
CA ALA A 151 24.08 19.10 21.35
C ALA A 151 22.82 19.93 21.06
N LYS A 152 22.00 19.52 20.08
CA LYS A 152 20.70 20.13 19.77
C LYS A 152 19.59 19.75 20.78
N GLY A 153 19.81 18.73 21.61
CA GLY A 153 18.80 18.20 22.54
C GLY A 153 17.65 17.45 21.84
N ASP A 154 17.91 16.88 20.66
CA ASP A 154 16.93 16.17 19.84
C ASP A 154 17.03 14.64 20.07
N GLU A 155 16.23 14.17 21.02
CA GLU A 155 16.17 12.75 21.41
C GLU A 155 15.66 11.85 20.28
N TYR A 156 14.73 12.33 19.46
CA TYR A 156 14.14 11.57 18.36
C TYR A 156 15.18 11.22 17.30
N LYS A 157 16.01 12.20 16.93
CA LYS A 157 17.09 11.98 15.95
C LYS A 157 18.20 11.09 16.51
N CYS A 158 18.53 11.22 17.80
CA CYS A 158 19.48 10.30 18.44
C CYS A 158 19.00 8.85 18.38
N GLU A 159 17.73 8.59 18.73
CA GLU A 159 17.15 7.24 18.64
C GLU A 159 17.14 6.70 17.21
N LEU A 160 16.86 7.54 16.20
CA LEU A 160 16.92 7.12 14.81
C LEU A 160 18.34 6.73 14.39
N ILE A 161 19.36 7.49 14.82
CA ILE A 161 20.76 7.22 14.49
C ILE A 161 21.25 5.93 15.16
N ASP A 162 20.80 5.63 16.37
CA ASP A 162 21.19 4.41 17.08
C ASP A 162 20.84 3.13 16.30
N ASP A 163 19.76 3.15 15.50
CA ASP A 163 19.35 2.04 14.64
C ASP A 163 20.08 1.99 13.28
N LEU A 164 20.89 3.00 12.94
CA LEU A 164 21.60 3.07 11.66
C LEU A 164 23.02 2.52 11.76
N GLU A 165 23.48 1.86 10.71
CA GLU A 165 24.87 1.44 10.56
C GLU A 165 25.76 2.63 10.19
N ASP A 166 26.98 2.65 10.73
CA ASP A 166 27.96 3.67 10.39
C ASP A 166 28.33 3.63 8.90
N GLY A 167 28.63 4.78 8.32
CA GLY A 167 28.86 4.93 6.87
C GLY A 167 27.60 4.96 6.00
N THR A 168 26.40 4.79 6.57
CA THR A 168 25.11 4.91 5.83
C THR A 168 24.35 6.21 6.13
N ILE A 169 24.97 7.10 6.91
CA ILE A 169 24.33 8.27 7.51
C ILE A 169 24.72 9.51 6.73
N SER A 170 23.70 10.26 6.29
CA SER A 170 23.89 11.56 5.67
C SER A 170 23.00 12.62 6.28
N PHE A 171 23.48 13.86 6.20
CA PHE A 171 22.71 15.06 6.46
C PHE A 171 22.37 15.77 5.15
N TYR A 172 21.19 16.37 5.12
CA TYR A 172 20.81 17.33 4.09
C TYR A 172 20.55 18.68 4.73
N THR A 173 21.16 19.70 4.16
CA THR A 173 20.99 21.08 4.57
C THR A 173 20.29 21.86 3.47
N ASN A 174 19.23 22.59 3.81
CA ASN A 174 18.60 23.62 2.99
C ASN A 174 18.42 24.88 3.83
N GLY A 175 18.99 26.00 3.35
CA GLY A 175 18.94 27.26 4.09
C GLY A 175 19.53 27.12 5.49
N SER A 176 18.71 27.41 6.50
CA SER A 176 19.11 27.28 7.92
C SER A 176 18.89 25.89 8.51
N PHE A 177 18.16 25.02 7.82
CA PHE A 177 17.71 23.74 8.33
C PHE A 177 18.67 22.61 7.92
N THR A 178 18.96 21.70 8.85
CA THR A 178 19.74 20.48 8.58
C THR A 178 19.04 19.29 9.19
N ASP A 179 18.82 18.25 8.38
CA ASP A 179 18.19 17.01 8.84
C ASP A 179 18.95 15.73 8.51
N LEU A 180 18.75 14.74 9.38
CA LEU A 180 19.14 13.34 9.18
C LEU A 180 18.24 12.73 8.12
N CYS A 181 18.78 12.58 6.91
CA CYS A 181 18.04 12.12 5.77
C CYS A 181 18.97 11.41 4.77
N ARG A 182 18.45 10.38 4.08
CA ARG A 182 19.17 9.67 3.01
C ARG A 182 18.94 10.29 1.62
N GLY A 183 17.86 11.05 1.46
CA GLY A 183 17.40 11.60 0.19
C GLY A 183 16.72 10.54 -0.68
N PRO A 184 16.56 10.81 -2.00
CA PRO A 184 17.09 11.98 -2.71
C PRO A 184 16.24 13.25 -2.54
N HIS A 185 16.87 14.40 -2.82
CA HIS A 185 16.22 15.72 -2.87
C HIS A 185 16.27 16.38 -4.26
N LEU A 186 15.46 17.43 -4.45
CA LEU A 186 15.53 18.33 -5.60
C LEU A 186 16.86 19.09 -5.61
N SER A 187 17.22 19.72 -6.73
CA SER A 187 18.39 20.59 -6.81
C SER A 187 18.30 21.78 -5.85
N ASP A 188 17.13 22.41 -5.81
CA ASP A 188 16.85 23.59 -5.03
C ASP A 188 15.34 23.76 -4.77
N THR A 189 15.01 24.69 -3.88
CA THR A 189 13.63 24.93 -3.43
C THR A 189 12.76 25.67 -4.46
N SER A 190 13.33 26.24 -5.52
CA SER A 190 12.62 27.15 -6.45
C SER A 190 11.59 26.46 -7.35
N VAL A 191 11.71 25.14 -7.49
CA VAL A 191 10.76 24.33 -8.24
C VAL A 191 9.43 24.20 -7.49
N ILE A 192 9.41 24.40 -6.17
CA ILE A 192 8.21 24.32 -5.33
C ILE A 192 7.42 25.63 -5.42
N LYS A 193 6.40 25.71 -6.28
CA LYS A 193 5.69 26.97 -6.57
C LYS A 193 4.30 27.07 -5.97
N ALA A 194 3.71 25.94 -5.59
CA ALA A 194 2.38 25.89 -5.02
C ALA A 194 2.39 24.93 -3.82
N VAL A 195 1.87 25.40 -2.70
CA VAL A 195 1.91 24.71 -1.40
C VAL A 195 0.51 24.67 -0.83
N LYS A 196 0.10 23.51 -0.30
CA LYS A 196 -1.12 23.36 0.49
C LYS A 196 -0.87 22.37 1.62
N LEU A 197 -1.00 22.84 2.86
CA LEU A 197 -1.11 21.98 4.03
C LEU A 197 -2.57 21.56 4.19
N THR A 198 -2.79 20.25 4.38
CA THR A 198 -4.11 19.63 4.21
C THR A 198 -4.77 19.29 5.54
N SER A 199 -4.02 18.77 6.51
CA SER A 199 -4.56 18.37 7.81
C SER A 199 -3.48 18.25 8.89
N ILE A 200 -3.93 18.25 10.14
CA ILE A 200 -3.13 17.96 11.33
C ILE A 200 -3.68 16.69 11.97
N ALA A 201 -2.81 15.78 12.38
CA ALA A 201 -3.16 14.56 13.10
C ALA A 201 -2.21 14.32 14.29
N GLY A 202 -2.64 13.49 15.24
CA GLY A 202 -1.73 12.95 16.26
C GLY A 202 -1.05 11.68 15.75
N ALA A 203 0.24 11.52 16.01
CA ALA A 203 0.98 10.30 15.72
C ALA A 203 1.86 9.93 16.92
N TYR A 204 1.82 8.67 17.35
CA TYR A 204 2.71 8.20 18.40
C TYR A 204 4.10 7.92 17.84
N TRP A 205 5.14 8.34 18.57
CA TRP A 205 6.51 8.08 18.16
C TRP A 205 6.75 6.56 17.97
N ARG A 206 7.32 6.18 16.82
CA ARG A 206 7.49 4.79 16.36
C ARG A 206 6.20 3.95 16.33
N GLY A 207 5.03 4.59 16.27
CA GLY A 207 3.73 3.92 16.24
C GLY A 207 3.33 3.23 17.55
N ASN A 208 4.02 3.52 18.66
CA ASN A 208 3.74 2.91 19.95
C ASN A 208 2.96 3.87 20.86
N GLU A 209 1.72 3.52 21.20
CA GLU A 209 0.81 4.30 22.04
C GLU A 209 1.36 4.69 23.42
N LYS A 210 2.40 3.99 23.90
CA LYS A 210 3.09 4.30 25.17
C LYS A 210 4.10 5.43 25.04
N ASN A 211 4.51 5.77 23.82
CA ASN A 211 5.47 6.82 23.55
C ASN A 211 4.78 8.19 23.50
N LYS A 212 5.58 9.25 23.47
CA LYS A 212 5.07 10.62 23.33
C LYS A 212 4.29 10.77 22.02
N MET A 213 3.15 11.46 22.11
CA MET A 213 2.33 11.82 20.96
C MET A 213 2.93 13.06 20.29
N LEU A 214 3.20 12.96 18.99
CA LEU A 214 3.69 14.00 18.11
C LEU A 214 2.54 14.60 17.31
N THR A 215 2.77 15.81 16.79
CA THR A 215 1.86 16.47 15.86
C THR A 215 2.32 16.16 14.43
N ARG A 216 1.49 15.45 13.66
CA ARG A 216 1.70 15.17 12.24
C ARG A 216 1.03 16.23 11.38
N ILE A 217 1.79 16.90 10.52
CA ILE A 217 1.27 17.88 9.56
C ILE A 217 1.36 17.29 8.16
N TYR A 218 0.22 17.21 7.47
CA TYR A 218 0.15 16.74 6.09
C TYR A 218 0.19 17.91 5.11
N GLY A 219 0.85 17.70 3.97
CA GLY A 219 0.95 18.69 2.92
C GLY A 219 1.09 18.09 1.53
N VAL A 220 0.78 18.90 0.53
CA VAL A 220 1.03 18.62 -0.88
C VAL A 220 1.56 19.86 -1.55
N THR A 221 2.47 19.67 -2.49
CA THR A 221 3.10 20.74 -3.24
C THR A 221 3.14 20.40 -4.72
N PHE A 222 3.23 21.43 -5.56
CA PHE A 222 3.27 21.29 -7.01
C PHE A 222 4.24 22.29 -7.65
N PRO A 223 4.81 21.95 -8.83
CA PRO A 223 5.68 22.86 -9.57
C PRO A 223 4.93 24.01 -10.24
N GLN A 224 3.58 23.96 -10.26
CA GLN A 224 2.71 24.97 -10.86
C GLN A 224 1.41 25.09 -10.07
N LYS A 225 0.88 26.32 -9.96
CA LYS A 225 -0.40 26.59 -9.28
C LYS A 225 -1.58 25.86 -9.94
N LYS A 226 -1.60 25.78 -11.27
CA LYS A 226 -2.65 25.08 -12.03
C LYS A 226 -2.84 23.64 -11.57
N LEU A 227 -1.75 22.92 -11.29
CA LEU A 227 -1.80 21.53 -10.83
C LEU A 227 -2.39 21.42 -9.41
N LEU A 228 -2.07 22.39 -8.53
CA LEU A 228 -2.70 22.45 -7.20
C LEU A 228 -4.20 22.72 -7.32
N ASP A 229 -4.61 23.65 -8.17
CA ASP A 229 -6.03 23.97 -8.38
C ASP A 229 -6.79 22.74 -8.92
N GLU A 230 -6.23 22.03 -9.90
CA GLU A 230 -6.78 20.77 -10.42
C GLU A 230 -6.89 19.69 -9.33
N TYR A 231 -5.86 19.56 -8.49
CA TYR A 231 -5.86 18.63 -7.36
C TYR A 231 -6.94 18.97 -6.32
N LEU A 232 -7.13 20.25 -5.99
CA LEU A 232 -8.16 20.68 -5.06
C LEU A 232 -9.57 20.46 -5.61
N VAL A 233 -9.79 20.70 -6.90
CA VAL A 233 -11.06 20.38 -7.56
C VAL A 233 -11.34 18.88 -7.51
N MET A 234 -10.33 18.05 -7.79
CA MET A 234 -10.44 16.59 -7.68
C MET A 234 -10.81 16.16 -6.26
N LEU A 235 -10.19 16.75 -5.23
CA LEU A 235 -10.52 16.46 -3.82
C LEU A 235 -11.95 16.88 -3.43
N GLU A 236 -12.47 17.98 -3.96
CA GLU A 236 -13.84 18.40 -3.68
C GLU A 236 -14.87 17.50 -4.39
N GLU A 237 -14.61 17.14 -5.65
CA GLU A 237 -15.41 16.12 -6.34
C GLU A 237 -15.34 14.78 -5.61
N ALA A 238 -14.18 14.46 -5.04
CA ALA A 238 -13.98 13.26 -4.28
C ALA A 238 -14.84 13.18 -3.02
N LYS A 239 -14.86 14.26 -2.23
CA LYS A 239 -15.69 14.37 -1.02
C LYS A 239 -17.18 14.26 -1.34
N LYS A 240 -17.63 14.76 -2.50
CA LYS A 240 -19.03 14.61 -2.95
C LYS A 240 -19.39 13.15 -3.24
N ARG A 241 -18.42 12.34 -3.67
CA ARG A 241 -18.59 10.94 -4.08
C ARG A 241 -18.25 9.94 -2.98
N ASP A 242 -17.97 10.40 -1.77
CA ASP A 242 -17.71 9.55 -0.61
C ASP A 242 -18.96 8.71 -0.27
N HIS A 243 -18.81 7.39 -0.27
CA HIS A 243 -19.90 6.46 0.00
C HIS A 243 -20.49 6.61 1.40
N ARG A 244 -19.77 7.19 2.35
CA ARG A 244 -20.27 7.48 3.72
C ARG A 244 -21.26 8.64 3.68
N LYS A 245 -20.98 9.65 2.87
CA LYS A 245 -21.88 10.78 2.66
C LYS A 245 -23.12 10.33 1.88
N ILE A 246 -22.90 9.71 0.72
CA ILE A 246 -23.98 9.19 -0.14
C ILE A 246 -24.80 8.14 0.61
N GLY A 247 -24.17 7.19 1.30
CA GLY A 247 -24.84 6.13 2.03
C GLY A 247 -25.73 6.64 3.15
N LYS A 248 -25.34 7.75 3.80
CA LYS A 248 -26.18 8.44 4.77
C LYS A 248 -27.33 9.19 4.10
N GLU A 249 -27.06 9.98 3.05
CA GLU A 249 -28.07 10.77 2.34
C GLU A 249 -29.13 9.90 1.66
N LEU A 250 -28.74 8.73 1.16
CA LEU A 250 -29.63 7.76 0.50
C LEU A 250 -30.17 6.68 1.44
N GLU A 251 -29.85 6.73 2.73
CA GLU A 251 -30.28 5.75 3.74
C GLU A 251 -29.93 4.30 3.34
N LEU A 252 -28.69 4.07 2.92
CA LEU A 252 -28.20 2.74 2.51
C LEU A 252 -27.66 1.93 3.70
N PHE A 253 -26.95 2.60 4.61
CA PHE A 253 -26.40 1.96 5.81
C PHE A 253 -26.24 2.97 6.95
N ALA A 254 -26.13 2.45 8.17
CA ALA A 254 -25.85 3.24 9.36
C ALA A 254 -24.80 2.55 10.24
N PHE A 255 -24.22 3.30 11.17
CA PHE A 255 -23.39 2.76 12.24
C PHE A 255 -23.99 3.11 13.59
N SER A 256 -23.91 2.18 14.53
CA SER A 256 -24.35 2.36 15.91
C SER A 256 -23.22 2.04 16.86
N GLN A 257 -22.86 2.98 17.72
CA GLN A 257 -21.84 2.75 18.76
C GLN A 257 -22.19 1.56 19.67
N ARG A 258 -23.49 1.34 19.92
CA ARG A 258 -23.97 0.20 20.72
C ARG A 258 -23.83 -1.15 20.00
N VAL A 259 -23.84 -1.14 18.66
CA VAL A 259 -23.62 -2.35 17.86
C VAL A 259 -22.12 -2.67 17.76
N GLY A 260 -21.30 -1.63 17.61
CA GLY A 260 -19.84 -1.75 17.59
C GLY A 260 -19.22 -1.08 16.37
N GLN A 261 -17.97 -0.63 16.51
CA GLN A 261 -17.23 -0.01 15.41
C GLN A 261 -16.89 -1.04 14.32
N GLY A 262 -17.03 -0.63 13.06
CA GLY A 262 -16.73 -1.49 11.91
C GLY A 262 -17.79 -2.56 11.66
N LEU A 263 -18.98 -2.44 12.27
CA LEU A 263 -20.12 -3.34 12.07
C LEU A 263 -21.29 -2.55 11.47
N PRO A 264 -21.37 -2.42 10.13
CA PRO A 264 -22.39 -1.63 9.47
C PRO A 264 -23.78 -2.28 9.59
N LEU A 265 -24.79 -1.45 9.84
CA LEU A 265 -26.20 -1.81 9.74
C LEU A 265 -26.69 -1.49 8.33
N TRP A 266 -27.01 -2.51 7.55
CA TRP A 266 -27.65 -2.33 6.24
C TRP A 266 -29.09 -1.87 6.44
N LEU A 267 -29.41 -0.67 5.95
CA LEU A 267 -30.77 -0.14 5.94
C LEU A 267 -31.55 -0.70 4.75
N PRO A 268 -32.90 -0.61 4.71
CA PRO A 268 -33.71 -1.31 3.70
C PRO A 268 -33.24 -1.08 2.25
N LYS A 269 -32.95 0.17 1.86
CA LYS A 269 -32.47 0.50 0.49
C LYS A 269 -31.11 -0.12 0.18
N GLY A 270 -30.18 -0.08 1.14
CA GLY A 270 -28.87 -0.71 0.97
C GLY A 270 -28.95 -2.24 0.95
N ALA A 271 -29.81 -2.83 1.78
CA ALA A 271 -30.05 -4.28 1.79
C ALA A 271 -30.60 -4.76 0.43
N MET A 272 -31.56 -4.03 -0.15
CA MET A 272 -32.09 -4.33 -1.49
C MET A 272 -31.03 -4.18 -2.60
N LEU A 273 -30.16 -3.18 -2.48
CA LEU A 273 -29.03 -2.99 -3.42
C LEU A 273 -28.07 -4.17 -3.34
N ARG A 274 -27.68 -4.55 -2.12
CA ARG A 274 -26.81 -5.70 -1.86
C ARG A 274 -27.42 -7.00 -2.38
N GLU A 275 -28.69 -7.27 -2.07
CA GLU A 275 -29.41 -8.45 -2.53
C GLU A 275 -29.41 -8.56 -4.07
N ARG A 276 -29.63 -7.44 -4.77
CA ARG A 276 -29.59 -7.41 -6.24
C ARG A 276 -28.22 -7.82 -6.78
N LEU A 277 -27.15 -7.34 -6.16
CA LEU A 277 -25.78 -7.70 -6.53
C LEU A 277 -25.49 -9.17 -6.24
N GLU A 278 -25.85 -9.66 -5.05
CA GLU A 278 -25.70 -11.08 -4.70
C GLU A 278 -26.47 -11.99 -5.66
N ASN A 279 -27.71 -11.64 -6.00
CA ASN A 279 -28.53 -12.43 -6.93
C ASN A 279 -27.94 -12.45 -8.34
N PHE A 280 -27.39 -11.33 -8.82
CA PHE A 280 -26.65 -11.29 -10.07
C PHE A 280 -25.44 -12.24 -10.04
N LEU A 281 -24.61 -12.16 -9.00
CA LEU A 281 -23.42 -13.00 -8.85
C LEU A 281 -23.78 -14.49 -8.71
N LYS A 282 -24.85 -14.84 -7.98
CA LYS A 282 -25.38 -16.23 -7.88
C LYS A 282 -25.76 -16.79 -9.25
N VAL A 283 -26.38 -15.98 -10.12
CA VAL A 283 -26.73 -16.40 -11.49
C VAL A 283 -25.47 -16.66 -12.31
N VAL A 284 -24.45 -15.81 -12.21
CA VAL A 284 -23.16 -16.00 -12.89
C VAL A 284 -22.48 -17.27 -12.38
N GLN A 285 -22.29 -17.41 -11.07
CA GLN A 285 -21.70 -18.59 -10.43
C GLN A 285 -22.40 -19.89 -10.87
N LYS A 286 -23.74 -19.92 -10.87
CA LYS A 286 -24.51 -21.11 -11.30
C LYS A 286 -24.26 -21.47 -12.77
N ARG A 287 -24.16 -20.49 -13.67
CA ARG A 287 -23.85 -20.74 -15.10
C ARG A 287 -22.45 -21.33 -15.30
N HIS A 288 -21.51 -21.01 -14.41
CA HIS A 288 -20.15 -21.54 -14.42
C HIS A 288 -19.97 -22.81 -13.56
N GLY A 289 -21.07 -23.42 -13.09
CA GLY A 289 -21.05 -24.69 -12.39
C GLY A 289 -20.57 -24.62 -10.94
N TYR A 290 -20.66 -23.45 -10.30
CA TYR A 290 -20.44 -23.32 -8.85
C TYR A 290 -21.63 -23.87 -8.08
N LEU A 291 -21.33 -24.60 -7.01
CA LEU A 291 -22.30 -25.20 -6.11
C LEU A 291 -22.40 -24.32 -4.85
N PRO A 292 -23.59 -23.77 -4.54
CA PRO A 292 -23.77 -22.95 -3.37
C PRO A 292 -23.69 -23.81 -2.09
N VAL A 293 -22.94 -23.32 -1.11
CA VAL A 293 -22.86 -23.88 0.24
C VAL A 293 -23.10 -22.79 1.28
N MET A 294 -23.33 -23.17 2.52
CA MET A 294 -23.48 -22.26 3.65
C MET A 294 -22.79 -22.88 4.86
N THR A 295 -21.90 -22.12 5.50
CA THR A 295 -21.08 -22.61 6.62
C THR A 295 -21.30 -21.74 7.87
N PRO A 296 -21.13 -22.30 9.08
CA PRO A 296 -21.26 -21.55 10.32
C PRO A 296 -20.37 -20.29 10.39
N HIS A 297 -20.72 -19.34 11.26
CA HIS A 297 -19.94 -18.13 11.54
C HIS A 297 -18.83 -18.34 12.57
N ILE A 298 -18.94 -19.41 13.36
CA ILE A 298 -17.96 -19.83 14.36
C ILE A 298 -17.49 -21.25 14.05
N GLY A 299 -16.23 -21.54 14.36
CA GLY A 299 -15.66 -22.89 14.29
C GLY A 299 -14.84 -23.16 15.54
N GLN A 300 -14.60 -24.43 15.86
CA GLN A 300 -13.66 -24.77 16.93
C GLN A 300 -12.28 -24.19 16.60
N LYS A 301 -11.54 -23.77 17.63
CA LYS A 301 -10.18 -23.24 17.47
C LYS A 301 -9.28 -24.18 16.68
N GLU A 302 -9.41 -25.49 16.91
CA GLU A 302 -8.63 -26.53 16.23
C GLU A 302 -8.73 -26.43 14.70
N LEU A 303 -9.92 -26.15 14.14
CA LEU A 303 -10.09 -25.95 12.68
C LEU A 303 -9.13 -24.89 12.11
N TYR A 304 -8.92 -23.82 12.86
CA TYR A 304 -8.03 -22.72 12.45
C TYR A 304 -6.57 -22.99 12.76
N VAL A 305 -6.28 -23.84 13.75
CA VAL A 305 -4.94 -24.37 14.01
C VAL A 305 -4.52 -25.31 12.88
N THR A 306 -5.35 -26.29 12.52
CA THR A 306 -5.14 -27.21 11.41
C THR A 306 -4.88 -26.45 10.12
N SER A 307 -5.75 -25.48 9.78
CA SER A 307 -5.58 -24.65 8.58
C SER A 307 -4.37 -23.70 8.62
N GLY A 308 -3.77 -23.45 9.79
CA GLY A 308 -2.66 -22.52 9.99
C GLY A 308 -3.09 -21.05 10.14
N HIS A 309 -4.38 -20.75 9.98
CA HIS A 309 -4.91 -19.40 10.12
C HIS A 309 -4.74 -18.85 11.53
N TYR A 310 -4.84 -19.70 12.56
CA TYR A 310 -4.67 -19.26 13.95
C TYR A 310 -3.29 -18.65 14.21
N ALA A 311 -2.22 -19.27 13.69
CA ALA A 311 -0.86 -18.79 13.86
C ALA A 311 -0.57 -17.51 13.04
N LYS A 312 -1.14 -17.41 11.83
CA LYS A 312 -0.85 -16.31 10.90
C LYS A 312 -1.73 -15.09 11.11
N TYR A 313 -3.02 -15.27 11.40
CA TYR A 313 -3.93 -14.15 11.71
C TYR A 313 -3.87 -13.73 13.17
N GLY A 314 -3.47 -14.59 14.11
CA GLY A 314 -3.18 -14.27 15.52
C GLY A 314 -3.92 -13.05 16.10
N LYS A 315 -3.23 -11.90 16.16
CA LYS A 315 -3.72 -10.63 16.72
C LYS A 315 -4.79 -9.93 15.88
N ASP A 316 -4.82 -10.20 14.58
CA ASP A 316 -5.76 -9.64 13.60
C ASP A 316 -7.07 -10.46 13.51
N SER A 317 -7.18 -11.53 14.29
CA SER A 317 -8.45 -12.25 14.53
C SER A 317 -9.12 -11.77 15.81
N PHE A 318 -10.46 -11.91 15.84
CA PHE A 318 -11.17 -11.83 17.11
C PHE A 318 -10.65 -12.90 18.08
N GLN A 319 -10.58 -12.54 19.36
CA GLN A 319 -10.10 -13.45 20.39
C GLN A 319 -11.01 -14.68 20.52
N PRO A 320 -10.46 -15.83 20.94
CA PRO A 320 -11.25 -17.03 21.18
C PRO A 320 -12.43 -16.78 22.12
N ILE A 321 -13.56 -17.38 21.78
CA ILE A 321 -14.75 -17.45 22.61
C ILE A 321 -14.61 -18.69 23.49
N HIS A 322 -14.43 -18.47 24.80
CA HIS A 322 -14.38 -19.54 25.79
C HIS A 322 -15.80 -19.95 26.21
N THR A 323 -16.03 -21.24 26.37
CA THR A 323 -17.28 -21.76 26.93
C THR A 323 -17.09 -22.17 28.40
N PRO A 324 -18.18 -22.48 29.14
CA PRO A 324 -18.06 -23.05 30.48
C PRO A 324 -17.37 -24.42 30.52
N GLN A 325 -17.22 -25.10 29.38
CA GLN A 325 -16.54 -26.38 29.29
C GLN A 325 -15.03 -26.16 29.14
N GLU A 326 -14.26 -26.74 30.07
CA GLU A 326 -12.80 -26.63 30.03
C GLU A 326 -12.24 -27.25 28.74
N GLY A 327 -11.36 -26.50 28.07
CA GLY A 327 -10.73 -26.89 26.81
C GLY A 327 -11.56 -26.63 25.54
N GLU A 328 -12.80 -26.13 25.66
CA GLU A 328 -13.63 -25.80 24.50
C GLU A 328 -13.52 -24.31 24.14
N GLU A 329 -12.94 -24.05 22.96
CA GLU A 329 -12.72 -22.70 22.42
C GLU A 329 -13.25 -22.61 20.99
N PHE A 330 -13.99 -21.53 20.70
CA PHE A 330 -14.47 -21.19 19.36
C PHE A 330 -13.82 -19.92 18.84
N LEU A 331 -13.78 -19.75 17.54
CA LEU A 331 -13.36 -18.52 16.87
C LEU A 331 -14.42 -18.08 15.88
N LEU A 332 -14.66 -16.76 15.81
CA LEU A 332 -15.34 -16.15 14.66
C LEU A 332 -14.48 -16.39 13.42
N LYS A 333 -15.08 -16.89 12.34
CA LYS A 333 -14.31 -17.26 11.15
C LYS A 333 -13.66 -16.03 10.49
N PRO A 334 -12.32 -15.99 10.33
CA PRO A 334 -11.66 -14.91 9.58
C PRO A 334 -11.66 -15.14 8.07
N MET A 335 -11.91 -16.39 7.63
CA MET A 335 -12.01 -16.84 6.23
C MET A 335 -12.92 -18.08 6.13
N ASN A 336 -13.48 -18.35 4.94
CA ASN A 336 -14.38 -19.50 4.73
C ASN A 336 -13.63 -20.80 4.36
N CYS A 337 -12.38 -20.70 3.87
CA CYS A 337 -11.60 -21.81 3.32
C CYS A 337 -11.62 -23.08 4.19
N PRO A 338 -11.34 -23.01 5.52
CA PRO A 338 -11.33 -24.20 6.38
C PRO A 338 -12.66 -24.97 6.39
N HIS A 339 -13.79 -24.27 6.34
CA HIS A 339 -15.10 -24.90 6.33
C HIS A 339 -15.41 -25.56 4.98
N HIS A 340 -14.91 -24.99 3.88
CA HIS A 340 -15.07 -25.58 2.54
C HIS A 340 -14.21 -26.85 2.39
N CYS A 341 -13.04 -26.91 3.06
CA CYS A 341 -12.27 -28.14 3.19
C CYS A 341 -13.06 -29.23 3.93
N GLU A 342 -13.71 -28.91 5.05
CA GLU A 342 -14.58 -29.87 5.76
C GLU A 342 -15.75 -30.35 4.88
N ILE A 343 -16.38 -29.47 4.10
CA ILE A 343 -17.41 -29.86 3.13
C ILE A 343 -16.84 -30.82 2.07
N TYR A 344 -15.63 -30.54 1.58
CA TYR A 344 -14.96 -31.43 0.64
C TYR A 344 -14.81 -32.85 1.22
N LYS A 345 -14.34 -32.97 2.47
CA LYS A 345 -14.08 -34.25 3.17
C LYS A 345 -15.33 -35.09 3.50
N THR A 346 -16.53 -34.52 3.42
CA THR A 346 -17.78 -35.22 3.77
C THR A 346 -18.02 -36.56 3.05
N LYS A 347 -17.38 -36.77 1.89
CA LYS A 347 -17.43 -38.04 1.17
C LYS A 347 -16.17 -38.23 0.30
N PRO A 348 -15.84 -39.49 -0.06
CA PRO A 348 -14.81 -39.78 -1.05
C PRO A 348 -15.08 -39.05 -2.38
N ARG A 349 -14.01 -38.61 -3.04
CA ARG A 349 -14.05 -37.90 -4.32
C ARG A 349 -13.34 -38.70 -5.39
N SER A 350 -13.91 -38.78 -6.60
CA SER A 350 -13.20 -39.31 -7.76
C SER A 350 -12.46 -38.20 -8.50
N TYR A 351 -11.37 -38.53 -9.21
CA TYR A 351 -10.74 -37.62 -10.17
C TYR A 351 -11.75 -37.07 -11.21
N LYS A 352 -12.84 -37.80 -11.48
CA LYS A 352 -13.94 -37.41 -12.38
C LYS A 352 -14.87 -36.35 -11.78
N ASP A 353 -14.89 -36.20 -10.46
CA ASP A 353 -15.67 -35.16 -9.78
C ASP A 353 -14.98 -33.78 -9.85
N MET A 354 -13.72 -33.74 -10.33
CA MET A 354 -12.95 -32.50 -10.48
C MET A 354 -13.11 -31.87 -11.86
N PRO A 355 -13.29 -30.53 -11.95
CA PRO A 355 -13.18 -29.56 -10.85
C PRO A 355 -14.48 -29.42 -10.03
N LEU A 356 -14.35 -29.40 -8.71
CA LEU A 356 -15.43 -29.11 -7.76
C LEU A 356 -15.35 -27.65 -7.32
N ARG A 357 -16.42 -26.89 -7.54
CA ARG A 357 -16.49 -25.45 -7.23
C ARG A 357 -17.50 -25.19 -6.13
N LEU A 358 -17.05 -24.90 -4.91
CA LEU A 358 -17.93 -24.52 -3.80
C LEU A 358 -17.96 -23.00 -3.69
N ALA A 359 -19.16 -22.39 -3.66
CA ALA A 359 -19.33 -20.94 -3.53
C ALA A 359 -20.19 -20.60 -2.33
N GLU A 360 -19.85 -19.53 -1.62
CA GLU A 360 -20.59 -19.02 -0.48
C GLU A 360 -20.51 -17.49 -0.43
N PHE A 361 -21.65 -16.83 -0.21
CA PHE A 361 -21.64 -15.45 0.25
C PHE A 361 -21.31 -15.45 1.75
N GLY A 362 -20.05 -15.74 2.04
CA GLY A 362 -19.57 -16.11 3.36
C GLY A 362 -19.24 -14.89 4.20
N THR A 363 -19.94 -14.74 5.32
CA THR A 363 -19.68 -13.65 6.28
C THR A 363 -18.53 -14.01 7.20
N VAL A 364 -17.48 -13.21 7.18
CA VAL A 364 -16.26 -13.39 7.97
C VAL A 364 -16.00 -12.19 8.86
N TYR A 365 -15.13 -12.36 9.85
CA TYR A 365 -14.81 -11.36 10.84
C TYR A 365 -13.30 -11.19 11.02
N ARG A 366 -12.82 -9.95 10.96
CA ARG A 366 -11.41 -9.59 11.18
C ARG A 366 -11.30 -8.49 12.20
N TYR A 367 -10.29 -8.58 13.07
CA TYR A 367 -10.03 -7.58 14.10
C TYR A 367 -9.16 -6.44 13.55
N GLU A 368 -9.77 -5.63 12.70
CA GLU A 368 -9.14 -4.40 12.19
C GLU A 368 -9.00 -3.36 13.32
N GLN A 369 -7.89 -2.61 13.34
CA GLN A 369 -7.69 -1.59 14.36
C GLN A 369 -8.71 -0.47 14.19
N SER A 370 -9.16 0.15 15.28
CA SER A 370 -10.23 1.16 15.25
C SER A 370 -9.89 2.36 14.35
N GLY A 371 -8.61 2.76 14.30
CA GLY A 371 -8.12 3.83 13.44
C GLY A 371 -8.11 3.50 11.95
N GLU A 372 -8.18 2.22 11.58
CA GLU A 372 -8.18 1.77 10.19
C GLU A 372 -9.59 1.61 9.60
N LEU A 373 -10.62 1.62 10.44
CA LEU A 373 -12.00 1.44 10.01
C LEU A 373 -12.47 2.61 9.15
N HIS A 374 -13.08 2.32 8.00
CA HIS A 374 -13.50 3.35 7.06
C HIS A 374 -14.79 3.00 6.34
N GLY A 375 -15.92 3.53 6.81
CA GLY A 375 -17.24 3.31 6.20
C GLY A 375 -17.49 1.82 5.93
N LEU A 376 -17.91 1.48 4.71
CA LEU A 376 -18.00 0.10 4.21
C LEU A 376 -16.72 -0.48 3.57
N THR A 377 -15.66 0.31 3.36
CA THR A 377 -14.46 -0.17 2.64
C THR A 377 -13.51 -0.96 3.53
N ARG A 378 -13.45 -0.63 4.83
CA ARG A 378 -12.68 -1.39 5.84
C ARG A 378 -13.51 -1.55 7.10
N VAL A 379 -13.94 -2.78 7.37
CA VAL A 379 -14.92 -3.16 8.40
C VAL A 379 -14.47 -4.44 9.09
N ARG A 380 -15.00 -4.70 10.29
CA ARG A 380 -14.69 -5.90 11.07
C ARG A 380 -15.56 -7.09 10.72
N GLY A 381 -16.74 -6.85 10.15
CA GLY A 381 -17.65 -7.90 9.68
C GLY A 381 -18.07 -7.60 8.25
N PHE A 382 -17.80 -8.53 7.34
CA PHE A 382 -18.11 -8.38 5.92
C PHE A 382 -18.43 -9.72 5.29
N THR A 383 -19.12 -9.67 4.15
CA THR A 383 -19.49 -10.85 3.37
C THR A 383 -18.74 -10.80 2.05
N GLN A 384 -18.01 -11.87 1.75
CA GLN A 384 -17.32 -12.04 0.48
C GLN A 384 -18.17 -12.92 -0.42
N ASP A 385 -18.15 -12.67 -1.73
CA ASP A 385 -18.60 -13.59 -2.77
C ASP A 385 -17.57 -14.71 -2.98
N ASP A 386 -17.26 -15.41 -1.89
CA ASP A 386 -16.15 -16.34 -1.77
C ASP A 386 -16.42 -17.66 -2.49
N ALA A 387 -15.36 -18.27 -3.00
CA ALA A 387 -15.44 -19.59 -3.61
C ALA A 387 -14.11 -20.34 -3.58
N HIS A 388 -14.19 -21.65 -3.37
CA HIS A 388 -13.06 -22.56 -3.37
C HIS A 388 -13.22 -23.60 -4.49
N ILE A 389 -12.26 -23.62 -5.41
CA ILE A 389 -12.22 -24.55 -6.53
C ILE A 389 -11.20 -25.62 -6.22
N PHE A 390 -11.68 -26.84 -5.96
CA PHE A 390 -10.84 -28.01 -5.82
C PHE A 390 -10.67 -28.62 -7.22
N CYS A 391 -9.44 -28.65 -7.71
CA CYS A 391 -9.13 -29.14 -9.04
C CYS A 391 -7.85 -29.97 -9.02
N ARG A 392 -7.66 -30.79 -10.06
CA ARG A 392 -6.40 -31.50 -10.23
C ARG A 392 -5.30 -30.56 -10.71
N PRO A 393 -4.01 -30.87 -10.46
CA PRO A 393 -2.91 -30.04 -10.93
C PRO A 393 -2.94 -29.74 -12.44
N ASP A 394 -3.38 -30.68 -13.28
CA ASP A 394 -3.51 -30.51 -14.73
C ASP A 394 -4.61 -29.52 -15.15
N GLN A 395 -5.60 -29.27 -14.28
CA GLN A 395 -6.74 -28.39 -14.53
C GLN A 395 -6.52 -26.95 -14.06
N LEU A 396 -5.48 -26.70 -13.24
CA LEU A 396 -5.28 -25.42 -12.55
C LEU A 396 -5.30 -24.22 -13.50
N LYS A 397 -4.51 -24.26 -14.58
CA LYS A 397 -4.40 -23.13 -15.52
C LYS A 397 -5.75 -22.82 -16.19
N GLU A 398 -6.47 -23.86 -16.60
CA GLU A 398 -7.78 -23.72 -17.26
C GLU A 398 -8.81 -23.10 -16.31
N GLU A 399 -8.87 -23.58 -15.07
CA GLU A 399 -9.76 -23.01 -14.06
C GLU A 399 -9.40 -21.57 -13.70
N PHE A 400 -8.11 -21.27 -13.57
CA PHE A 400 -7.63 -19.91 -13.31
C PHE A 400 -8.07 -18.93 -14.42
N ILE A 401 -7.92 -19.34 -15.68
CA ILE A 401 -8.39 -18.59 -16.87
C ILE A 401 -9.91 -18.36 -16.81
N LYS A 402 -10.70 -19.38 -16.46
CA LYS A 402 -12.17 -19.24 -16.35
C LYS A 402 -12.57 -18.26 -15.25
N VAL A 403 -11.84 -18.22 -14.12
CA VAL A 403 -12.11 -17.25 -13.05
C VAL A 403 -11.78 -15.83 -13.52
N ILE A 404 -10.67 -15.63 -14.25
CA ILE A 404 -10.37 -14.34 -14.88
C ILE A 404 -11.53 -13.89 -15.78
N ASP A 405 -12.08 -14.79 -16.61
CA ASP A 405 -13.21 -14.44 -17.48
C ASP A 405 -14.45 -13.99 -16.70
N ILE A 406 -14.74 -14.63 -15.56
CA ILE A 406 -15.83 -14.23 -14.66
C ILE A 406 -15.57 -12.82 -14.09
N VAL A 407 -14.35 -12.56 -13.60
CA VAL A 407 -13.97 -11.23 -13.06
C VAL A 407 -14.12 -10.16 -14.13
N LEU A 408 -13.59 -10.39 -15.33
CA LEU A 408 -13.69 -9.45 -16.46
C LEU A 408 -15.15 -9.23 -16.89
N TYR A 409 -15.98 -10.26 -16.85
CA TYR A 409 -17.42 -10.14 -17.11
C TYR A 409 -18.11 -9.27 -16.07
N ILE A 410 -17.79 -9.44 -14.79
CA ILE A 410 -18.33 -8.60 -13.70
C ILE A 410 -17.89 -7.15 -13.89
N PHE A 411 -16.59 -6.90 -14.15
CA PHE A 411 -16.06 -5.56 -14.36
C PHE A 411 -16.73 -4.83 -15.52
N ARG A 412 -16.88 -5.50 -16.66
CA ARG A 412 -17.61 -4.95 -17.81
C ARG A 412 -19.09 -4.68 -17.48
N THR A 413 -19.73 -5.54 -16.70
CA THR A 413 -21.15 -5.37 -16.33
C THR A 413 -21.36 -4.21 -15.37
N LEU A 414 -20.41 -3.97 -14.47
CA LEU A 414 -20.44 -2.87 -13.49
C LEU A 414 -19.74 -1.59 -13.99
N ASP A 415 -19.33 -1.56 -15.27
CA ASP A 415 -18.65 -0.45 -15.93
C ASP A 415 -17.31 -0.03 -15.27
N PHE A 416 -16.56 -0.98 -14.70
CA PHE A 416 -15.20 -0.76 -14.23
C PHE A 416 -14.21 -0.75 -15.41
N LYS A 417 -13.76 0.46 -15.80
CA LYS A 417 -12.86 0.68 -16.95
C LYS A 417 -11.39 0.72 -16.56
N ASP A 418 -11.09 1.30 -15.41
CA ASP A 418 -9.72 1.58 -14.96
C ASP A 418 -9.30 0.56 -13.89
N TYR A 419 -8.74 -0.56 -14.35
CA TYR A 419 -8.16 -1.57 -13.47
C TYR A 419 -6.80 -2.05 -13.98
N THR A 420 -5.97 -2.51 -13.07
CA THR A 420 -4.67 -3.14 -13.37
C THR A 420 -4.60 -4.46 -12.64
N ALA A 421 -4.05 -5.48 -13.27
CA ALA A 421 -3.79 -6.75 -12.62
C ALA A 421 -2.43 -6.68 -11.90
N GLN A 422 -2.37 -7.16 -10.66
CA GLN A 422 -1.13 -7.27 -9.90
C GLN A 422 -0.84 -8.75 -9.67
N ILE A 423 0.33 -9.20 -10.11
CA ILE A 423 0.84 -10.55 -9.84
C ILE A 423 1.72 -10.45 -8.59
N SER A 424 1.18 -10.90 -7.47
CA SER A 424 1.83 -10.86 -6.17
C SER A 424 2.57 -12.19 -5.95
N LEU A 425 3.90 -12.12 -5.92
CA LEU A 425 4.81 -13.26 -5.81
C LEU A 425 5.49 -13.28 -4.43
N ARG A 426 6.10 -14.42 -4.07
CA ARG A 426 6.83 -14.50 -2.80
C ARG A 426 8.10 -13.66 -2.83
N ASP A 427 8.52 -13.22 -1.64
CA ASP A 427 9.83 -12.60 -1.47
C ASP A 427 10.91 -13.69 -1.54
N PRO A 428 11.84 -13.66 -2.51
CA PRO A 428 12.90 -14.66 -2.61
C PRO A 428 13.84 -14.66 -1.40
N ASN A 429 13.93 -13.56 -0.65
CA ASN A 429 14.85 -13.38 0.47
C ASN A 429 14.20 -13.68 1.85
N ASN A 430 12.88 -13.89 1.90
CA ASN A 430 12.15 -14.15 3.16
C ASN A 430 11.29 -15.41 3.05
N LYS A 431 11.89 -16.58 3.29
CA LYS A 431 11.18 -17.87 3.23
C LYS A 431 10.28 -18.14 4.46
N GLU A 432 10.55 -17.53 5.62
CA GLU A 432 9.80 -17.79 6.86
C GLU A 432 8.33 -17.30 6.80
N LYS A 433 8.07 -16.29 5.96
CA LYS A 433 6.70 -15.78 5.75
C LYS A 433 5.80 -16.83 5.07
N TYR A 434 6.35 -17.64 4.18
CA TYR A 434 5.61 -18.51 3.26
C TYR A 434 5.64 -19.98 3.71
N ILE A 435 4.62 -20.76 3.34
CA ILE A 435 4.53 -22.19 3.61
C ILE A 435 4.41 -22.98 2.30
N GLY A 436 4.74 -24.27 2.33
CA GLY A 436 4.78 -25.15 1.15
C GLY A 436 6.18 -25.30 0.55
N SER A 437 6.32 -26.23 -0.40
CA SER A 437 7.59 -26.54 -1.09
C SER A 437 7.94 -25.52 -2.17
N ASP A 438 9.23 -25.34 -2.45
CA ASP A 438 9.72 -24.47 -3.53
C ASP A 438 9.13 -24.89 -4.90
N ASP A 439 9.03 -26.19 -5.17
CA ASP A 439 8.42 -26.73 -6.39
C ASP A 439 6.94 -26.33 -6.57
N ASN A 440 6.16 -26.30 -5.49
CA ASN A 440 4.75 -25.90 -5.55
C ASN A 440 4.62 -24.40 -5.83
N TRP A 441 5.49 -23.59 -5.24
CA TRP A 441 5.56 -22.16 -5.51
C TRP A 441 5.94 -21.87 -6.96
N GLU A 442 7.00 -22.48 -7.48
CA GLU A 442 7.41 -22.28 -8.88
C GLU A 442 6.30 -22.64 -9.87
N LYS A 443 5.58 -23.74 -9.63
CA LYS A 443 4.41 -24.13 -10.45
C LYS A 443 3.29 -23.11 -10.36
N ALA A 444 2.94 -22.66 -9.16
CA ALA A 444 1.88 -21.69 -8.93
C ALA A 444 2.19 -20.35 -9.59
N GLU A 445 3.39 -19.81 -9.38
CA GLU A 445 3.83 -18.51 -9.90
C GLU A 445 3.86 -18.53 -11.43
N LYS A 446 4.41 -19.60 -12.02
CA LYS A 446 4.42 -19.78 -13.47
C LYS A 446 3.01 -19.85 -14.04
N ALA A 447 2.10 -20.60 -13.41
CA ALA A 447 0.72 -20.72 -13.87
C ALA A 447 -0.02 -19.38 -13.87
N ILE A 448 0.16 -18.54 -12.83
CA ILE A 448 -0.47 -17.22 -12.76
C ILE A 448 0.08 -16.29 -13.86
N ILE A 449 1.41 -16.25 -14.04
CA ILE A 449 2.07 -15.41 -15.04
C ILE A 449 1.62 -15.81 -16.45
N GLU A 450 1.58 -17.10 -16.75
CA GLU A 450 1.14 -17.61 -18.05
C GLU A 450 -0.35 -17.33 -18.29
N ALA A 451 -1.21 -17.56 -17.31
CA ALA A 451 -2.64 -17.30 -17.42
C ALA A 451 -2.95 -15.81 -17.65
N ALA A 452 -2.28 -14.91 -16.91
CA ALA A 452 -2.45 -13.48 -17.07
C ALA A 452 -1.97 -13.00 -18.45
N ARG A 453 -0.85 -13.53 -18.94
CA ARG A 453 -0.33 -13.26 -20.29
C ARG A 453 -1.27 -13.78 -21.38
N GLU A 454 -1.79 -15.00 -21.25
CA GLU A 454 -2.72 -15.61 -22.21
C GLU A 454 -4.02 -14.80 -22.33
N LYS A 455 -4.45 -14.16 -21.24
CA LYS A 455 -5.60 -13.25 -21.22
C LYS A 455 -5.30 -11.82 -21.67
N GLY A 456 -4.04 -11.50 -21.99
CA GLY A 456 -3.65 -10.16 -22.42
C GLY A 456 -3.86 -9.10 -21.35
N LEU A 457 -3.76 -9.46 -20.06
CA LEU A 457 -3.90 -8.52 -18.96
C LEU A 457 -2.67 -7.60 -18.87
N GLU A 458 -2.90 -6.31 -18.63
CA GLU A 458 -1.84 -5.40 -18.21
C GLU A 458 -1.51 -5.68 -16.74
N THR A 459 -0.31 -6.22 -16.50
CA THR A 459 0.11 -6.70 -15.18
C THR A 459 1.29 -5.93 -14.60
N VAL A 460 1.27 -5.70 -13.29
CA VAL A 460 2.42 -5.29 -12.49
C VAL A 460 2.83 -6.47 -11.60
N VAL A 461 4.14 -6.75 -11.51
CA VAL A 461 4.65 -7.82 -10.63
C VAL A 461 5.15 -7.18 -9.34
N GLU A 462 4.65 -7.66 -8.21
CA GLU A 462 5.05 -7.20 -6.87
C GLU A 462 5.63 -8.38 -6.08
N LEU A 463 6.90 -8.26 -5.69
CA LEU A 463 7.58 -9.27 -4.87
C LEU A 463 7.27 -9.04 -3.39
N GLY A 464 6.99 -10.10 -2.66
CA GLY A 464 6.71 -10.03 -1.22
C GLY A 464 5.24 -9.85 -0.85
N GLU A 465 4.38 -9.61 -1.84
CA GLU A 465 2.95 -9.34 -1.66
C GLU A 465 2.08 -10.60 -1.74
N ALA A 466 2.65 -11.79 -2.01
CA ALA A 466 1.91 -13.05 -2.03
C ALA A 466 1.25 -13.38 -0.67
N ALA A 467 0.18 -14.17 -0.72
CA ALA A 467 -0.39 -14.76 0.49
C ALA A 467 0.59 -15.77 1.09
N PHE A 468 0.46 -16.07 2.38
CA PHE A 468 1.42 -16.99 3.03
C PHE A 468 1.39 -18.41 2.43
N TYR A 469 0.27 -18.81 1.81
CA TYR A 469 0.04 -20.15 1.25
C TYR A 469 0.17 -20.23 -0.29
N GLY A 470 0.41 -19.11 -0.98
CA GLY A 470 0.58 -19.13 -2.43
C GLY A 470 0.52 -17.75 -3.10
N PRO A 471 0.86 -17.68 -4.40
CA PRO A 471 0.81 -16.44 -5.16
C PRO A 471 -0.64 -16.06 -5.50
N LYS A 472 -0.85 -14.78 -5.81
CA LYS A 472 -2.18 -14.25 -6.11
C LYS A 472 -2.18 -13.28 -7.28
N LEU A 473 -3.27 -13.30 -8.04
CA LEU A 473 -3.61 -12.31 -9.04
C LEU A 473 -4.67 -11.38 -8.45
N ASP A 474 -4.28 -10.15 -8.15
CA ASP A 474 -5.12 -9.11 -7.58
C ASP A 474 -5.58 -8.13 -8.66
N PHE A 475 -6.86 -7.77 -8.67
CA PHE A 475 -7.41 -6.77 -9.57
C PHE A 475 -7.57 -5.46 -8.82
N MET A 476 -6.69 -4.51 -9.12
CA MET A 476 -6.63 -3.20 -8.52
C MET A 476 -7.48 -2.23 -9.33
N VAL A 477 -8.58 -1.76 -8.73
CA VAL A 477 -9.55 -0.86 -9.35
C VAL A 477 -9.42 0.54 -8.76
N LYS A 478 -9.49 1.57 -9.60
CA LYS A 478 -9.55 2.96 -9.11
C LYS A 478 -10.99 3.33 -8.76
N ASP A 479 -11.20 3.86 -7.55
CA ASP A 479 -12.48 4.45 -7.19
C ASP A 479 -12.71 5.79 -7.89
N ALA A 480 -13.89 6.39 -7.68
CA ALA A 480 -14.30 7.66 -8.28
C ALA A 480 -13.39 8.85 -7.96
N ILE A 481 -12.40 8.66 -7.08
CA ILE A 481 -11.51 9.68 -6.55
C ILE A 481 -10.03 9.31 -6.75
N GLY A 482 -9.76 8.26 -7.52
CA GLY A 482 -8.43 7.85 -7.95
C GLY A 482 -7.69 6.93 -6.97
N ARG A 483 -8.29 6.53 -5.84
CA ARG A 483 -7.66 5.58 -4.90
C ARG A 483 -7.76 4.17 -5.47
N LYS A 484 -6.71 3.38 -5.30
CA LYS A 484 -6.67 1.98 -5.73
C LYS A 484 -7.24 1.08 -4.65
N TRP A 485 -8.14 0.19 -5.04
CA TRP A 485 -8.74 -0.83 -4.18
C TRP A 485 -8.57 -2.20 -4.83
N GLN A 486 -8.13 -3.18 -4.06
CA GLN A 486 -8.19 -4.58 -4.45
C GLN A 486 -9.64 -5.04 -4.39
N LEU A 487 -10.24 -5.42 -5.54
CA LEU A 487 -11.63 -5.90 -5.60
C LEU A 487 -11.72 -7.39 -5.91
N GLY A 488 -11.01 -7.86 -6.93
CA GLY A 488 -10.97 -9.27 -7.31
C GLY A 488 -9.64 -9.89 -6.92
N THR A 489 -9.64 -11.12 -6.42
CA THR A 489 -8.42 -11.86 -6.14
C THR A 489 -8.58 -13.32 -6.51
N ILE A 490 -7.60 -13.88 -7.22
CA ILE A 490 -7.51 -15.29 -7.54
C ILE A 490 -6.23 -15.83 -6.92
N GLN A 491 -6.36 -16.85 -6.08
CA GLN A 491 -5.27 -17.43 -5.28
C GLN A 491 -5.10 -18.91 -5.61
N VAL A 492 -3.86 -19.37 -5.58
CA VAL A 492 -3.52 -20.79 -5.70
C VAL A 492 -3.02 -21.28 -4.34
N ASP A 493 -3.64 -22.33 -3.80
CA ASP A 493 -3.28 -22.89 -2.50
C ASP A 493 -3.03 -24.40 -2.61
N TYR A 494 -1.77 -24.79 -2.40
CA TYR A 494 -1.36 -26.20 -2.34
C TYR A 494 -1.29 -26.74 -0.90
N ASN A 495 -1.33 -25.86 0.09
CA ASN A 495 -1.05 -26.20 1.48
C ASN A 495 -2.32 -26.58 2.25
N LEU A 496 -3.46 -25.92 2.03
CA LEU A 496 -4.72 -26.34 2.68
C LEU A 496 -5.12 -27.78 2.33
N PRO A 497 -5.02 -28.25 1.07
CA PRO A 497 -5.25 -29.65 0.76
C PRO A 497 -4.38 -30.63 1.55
N GLU A 498 -3.09 -30.33 1.72
CA GLU A 498 -2.18 -31.17 2.51
C GLU A 498 -2.54 -31.16 4.01
N ARG A 499 -2.77 -29.97 4.59
CA ARG A 499 -3.11 -29.81 6.01
C ARG A 499 -4.42 -30.46 6.42
N PHE A 500 -5.39 -30.45 5.52
CA PHE A 500 -6.68 -31.10 5.73
C PHE A 500 -6.70 -32.54 5.21
N GLU A 501 -5.59 -33.08 4.71
CA GLU A 501 -5.55 -34.44 4.14
C GLU A 501 -6.68 -34.65 3.12
N LEU A 502 -6.81 -33.70 2.19
CA LEU A 502 -7.81 -33.74 1.13
C LEU A 502 -7.33 -34.63 0.00
N GLU A 503 -8.10 -35.67 -0.31
CA GLU A 503 -7.75 -36.65 -1.34
C GLU A 503 -8.85 -36.82 -2.38
N TYR A 504 -8.47 -37.35 -3.54
CA TYR A 504 -9.37 -37.87 -4.56
C TYR A 504 -8.76 -39.15 -5.15
N VAL A 505 -9.60 -40.02 -5.71
CA VAL A 505 -9.22 -41.33 -6.27
C VAL A 505 -9.54 -41.46 -7.76
#